data_AF-A0AAW0SJH6-F1
#
_entry.id   AF-A0AAW0SJH6-F1
#
_cell.length_a   1.000
_cell.length_b   1.000
_cell.length_c   1.000
_cell.angle_alpha   90.00
_cell.angle_beta   90.00
_cell.angle_gamma   90.00
#
_symmetry.space_group_name_H-M   'P 1'
#
loop_
_entity.id
_entity.type
_entity.pdbx_description
1 polymer ?
#
loop_
_entity_poly.entity_id
_entity_poly.type
_entity_poly.pdbx_seq_one_letter_code
_entity_poly.pdbx_strand_id
1 'polypeptide(L)'
;MTGTFITEWEAGSAVCKKLLASEETVALAVRQLVCIANHHGFEGWLINIENEVPIEKIPLMLKFVEDLTKAMRKRETDKETENAGEDKVKEDNDNCHRVIWYDSVTENGELKWQNALNSQNYAFFDACDGIFLNYTWTEDHLDHSRKAAGGRHRDVFVGLDIFGRNFYAGGKYDTWKALEVVRKHDLSAAIFAPGWTHETQPDFMEAERRLWGSLAPFLTHRGIQDLPFTTSFCQGSGEYFFCKGKMEREGPWHNLSLQHLQPLWSQEGEEEGSGCLSLVTQEAYNGGGCLGITTHSSTTFRLMVCDLEWTRPLRVTVAYKWSSQPTALTFLCHLSPSSSSLKQKILEFICEKDKEDKTDGDACVGEEVIECPLEVSHVENGWNIRRFTACEVPGHRMTLMTLRLGGAAELRLGHLDMMLEAEAV
;
A
#
# COMPACT_ATOMS: atom_id res chain seq x y z
N MET A 1 -1.71 -8.99 4.52
CA MET A 1 -1.04 -10.06 3.75
C MET A 1 -1.87 -11.34 3.77
N THR A 2 -1.90 -12.10 2.68
CA THR A 2 -2.58 -13.40 2.62
C THR A 2 -1.57 -14.50 2.33
N GLY A 3 -1.81 -15.70 2.85
CA GLY A 3 -1.16 -16.92 2.34
C GLY A 3 -1.82 -17.39 1.05
N THR A 4 -1.23 -18.40 0.41
CA THR A 4 -1.83 -19.10 -0.73
C THR A 4 -1.97 -20.58 -0.39
N PHE A 5 -3.18 -21.10 -0.48
CA PHE A 5 -3.43 -22.54 -0.48
C PHE A 5 -3.61 -22.97 -1.92
N ILE A 6 -2.63 -23.71 -2.45
CA ILE A 6 -2.62 -24.14 -3.85
C ILE A 6 -2.54 -25.66 -3.96
N THR A 7 -3.31 -26.23 -4.87
CA THR A 7 -3.24 -27.64 -5.27
C THR A 7 -3.09 -27.72 -6.78
N GLU A 8 -2.09 -28.45 -7.28
CA GLU A 8 -1.82 -28.49 -8.72
C GLU A 8 -1.71 -29.93 -9.24
N TRP A 9 -2.38 -30.19 -10.35
CA TRP A 9 -2.25 -31.43 -11.13
C TRP A 9 -2.53 -32.70 -10.27
N GLU A 10 -1.86 -33.81 -10.59
CA GLU A 10 -2.07 -35.10 -9.91
C GLU A 10 -1.77 -35.03 -8.40
N ALA A 11 -0.72 -34.32 -8.00
CA ALA A 11 -0.37 -34.16 -6.59
C ALA A 11 -1.44 -33.36 -5.83
N GLY A 12 -1.96 -32.30 -6.45
CA GLY A 12 -3.07 -31.51 -5.94
C GLY A 12 -4.36 -32.30 -5.80
N SER A 13 -4.68 -33.14 -6.78
CA SER A 13 -5.82 -34.05 -6.72
C SER A 13 -5.73 -35.02 -5.54
N ALA A 14 -4.54 -35.56 -5.26
CA ALA A 14 -4.32 -36.41 -4.08
C ALA A 14 -4.50 -35.66 -2.75
N VAL A 15 -4.14 -34.38 -2.68
CA VAL A 15 -4.41 -33.51 -1.52
C VAL A 15 -5.91 -33.26 -1.39
N CYS A 16 -6.59 -32.87 -2.47
CA CYS A 16 -8.04 -32.64 -2.49
C CYS A 16 -8.81 -33.89 -2.06
N LYS A 17 -8.39 -35.09 -2.49
CA LYS A 17 -9.01 -36.35 -2.07
C LYS A 17 -8.98 -36.57 -0.56
N LYS A 18 -7.90 -36.14 0.11
CA LYS A 18 -7.78 -36.22 1.58
C LYS A 18 -8.56 -35.11 2.29
N LEU A 19 -8.45 -33.89 1.78
CA LEU A 19 -9.18 -32.72 2.28
C LEU A 19 -10.70 -32.94 2.26
N LEU A 20 -11.21 -33.44 1.14
CA LEU A 20 -12.63 -33.64 0.85
C LEU A 20 -13.10 -35.07 1.14
N ALA A 21 -12.38 -35.82 1.98
CA ALA A 21 -12.77 -37.18 2.32
C ALA A 21 -14.11 -37.19 3.09
N SER A 22 -14.26 -36.29 4.06
CA SER A 22 -15.47 -36.09 4.87
C SER A 22 -15.57 -34.65 5.41
N GLU A 23 -16.66 -34.32 6.10
CA GLU A 23 -16.79 -33.02 6.78
C GLU A 23 -15.74 -32.84 7.89
N GLU A 24 -15.34 -33.92 8.57
CA GLU A 24 -14.32 -33.87 9.62
C GLU A 24 -12.94 -33.49 9.07
N THR A 25 -12.59 -33.98 7.87
CA THR A 25 -11.32 -33.61 7.22
C THR A 25 -11.32 -32.17 6.73
N VAL A 26 -12.47 -31.69 6.23
CA VAL A 26 -12.67 -30.27 5.89
C VAL A 26 -12.50 -29.39 7.14
N ALA A 27 -13.20 -29.71 8.23
CA ALA A 27 -13.12 -28.96 9.48
C ALA A 27 -11.69 -28.98 10.06
N LEU A 28 -10.97 -30.10 9.93
CA LEU A 28 -9.56 -30.16 10.33
C LEU A 28 -8.69 -29.23 9.50
N ALA A 29 -8.85 -29.21 8.17
CA ALA A 29 -8.10 -28.33 7.30
C ALA A 29 -8.35 -26.85 7.60
N VAL A 30 -9.62 -26.46 7.76
CA VAL A 30 -10.00 -25.10 8.16
C VAL A 30 -9.31 -24.70 9.46
N ARG A 31 -9.38 -25.54 10.50
CA ARG A 31 -8.70 -25.27 11.77
C ARG A 31 -7.19 -25.07 11.61
N GLN A 32 -6.53 -25.91 10.81
CA GLN A 32 -5.09 -25.81 10.61
C GLN A 32 -4.71 -24.52 9.87
N LEU A 33 -5.44 -24.15 8.81
CA LEU A 33 -5.19 -22.89 8.08
C LEU A 33 -5.38 -21.66 8.97
N VAL A 34 -6.38 -21.66 9.84
CA VAL A 34 -6.59 -20.61 10.85
C VAL A 34 -5.46 -20.60 11.87
N CYS A 35 -5.00 -21.76 12.36
CA CYS A 35 -3.86 -21.85 13.27
C CYS A 35 -2.57 -21.30 12.66
N ILE A 36 -2.30 -21.59 11.38
CA ILE A 36 -1.13 -21.08 10.65
C ILE A 36 -1.22 -19.55 10.53
N ALA A 37 -2.38 -19.02 10.10
CA ALA A 37 -2.59 -17.58 10.02
C ALA A 37 -2.44 -16.88 11.39
N ASN A 38 -2.92 -17.51 12.46
CA ASN A 38 -2.75 -17.04 13.83
C ASN A 38 -1.28 -17.00 14.26
N HIS A 39 -0.56 -18.11 14.06
CA HIS A 39 0.82 -18.24 14.50
C HIS A 39 1.76 -17.28 13.77
N HIS A 40 1.56 -17.05 12.47
CA HIS A 40 2.42 -16.20 11.65
C HIS A 40 1.91 -14.76 11.46
N GLY A 41 0.67 -14.47 11.87
CA GLY A 41 0.15 -13.11 11.89
C GLY A 41 -0.37 -12.55 10.56
N PHE A 42 -0.61 -13.36 9.52
CA PHE A 42 -1.21 -12.89 8.26
C PHE A 42 -2.74 -13.02 8.26
N GLU A 43 -3.42 -12.31 7.37
CA GLU A 43 -4.85 -11.97 7.46
C GLU A 43 -5.77 -12.81 6.57
N GLY A 44 -5.26 -13.74 5.76
CA GLY A 44 -6.15 -14.40 4.80
C GLY A 44 -5.51 -15.47 3.93
N TRP A 45 -6.31 -15.97 2.99
CA TRP A 45 -5.91 -17.03 2.06
C TRP A 45 -6.42 -16.76 0.65
N LEU A 46 -5.54 -16.85 -0.34
CA LEU A 46 -5.93 -17.12 -1.73
C LEU A 46 -6.06 -18.64 -1.89
N ILE A 47 -7.23 -19.10 -2.32
CA ILE A 47 -7.51 -20.51 -2.60
C ILE A 47 -7.41 -20.72 -4.10
N ASN A 48 -6.38 -21.45 -4.54
CA ASN A 48 -6.16 -21.76 -5.95
C ASN A 48 -6.14 -23.29 -6.17
N ILE A 49 -7.22 -23.81 -6.74
CA ILE A 49 -7.35 -25.25 -7.01
C ILE A 49 -7.10 -25.48 -8.50
N GLU A 50 -5.90 -25.91 -8.87
CA GLU A 50 -5.44 -26.15 -10.25
C GLU A 50 -5.45 -27.66 -10.57
N ASN A 51 -6.52 -28.35 -10.18
CA ASN A 51 -6.79 -29.75 -10.52
C ASN A 51 -8.30 -30.01 -10.56
N GLU A 52 -8.72 -31.04 -11.29
CA GLU A 52 -10.11 -31.50 -11.27
C GLU A 52 -10.52 -31.98 -9.87
N VAL A 53 -11.80 -31.79 -9.55
CA VAL A 53 -12.43 -32.25 -8.31
C VAL A 53 -13.66 -33.07 -8.71
N PRO A 54 -13.84 -34.31 -8.22
CA PRO A 54 -15.03 -35.08 -8.56
C PRO A 54 -16.31 -34.32 -8.17
N ILE A 55 -17.33 -34.34 -9.03
CA ILE A 55 -18.56 -33.56 -8.85
C ILE A 55 -19.24 -33.85 -7.50
N GLU A 56 -19.17 -35.09 -7.02
CA GLU A 56 -19.69 -35.50 -5.71
C GLU A 56 -18.95 -34.87 -4.52
N LYS A 57 -17.77 -34.30 -4.74
CA LYS A 57 -16.95 -33.60 -3.74
C LYS A 57 -17.10 -32.09 -3.76
N ILE A 58 -17.74 -31.51 -4.78
CA ILE A 58 -17.97 -30.06 -4.86
C ILE A 58 -18.74 -29.50 -3.66
N PRO A 59 -19.78 -30.18 -3.11
CA PRO A 59 -20.43 -29.69 -1.89
C PRO A 59 -19.46 -29.55 -0.70
N LEU A 60 -18.50 -30.46 -0.56
CA LEU A 60 -17.48 -30.37 0.49
C LEU A 60 -16.44 -29.27 0.20
N MET A 61 -16.14 -28.99 -1.07
CA MET A 61 -15.26 -27.89 -1.45
C MET A 61 -15.90 -26.53 -1.14
N LEU A 62 -17.18 -26.35 -1.50
CA LEU A 62 -17.92 -25.14 -1.15
C LEU A 62 -17.99 -24.96 0.36
N LYS A 63 -18.27 -26.04 1.11
CA LYS A 63 -18.23 -26.03 2.58
C LYS A 63 -16.85 -25.65 3.12
N PHE A 64 -15.77 -26.15 2.54
CA PHE A 64 -14.41 -25.79 2.94
C PHE A 64 -14.15 -24.29 2.78
N VAL A 65 -14.51 -23.72 1.62
CA VAL A 65 -14.35 -22.30 1.35
C VAL A 65 -15.19 -21.46 2.31
N GLU A 66 -16.47 -21.79 2.47
CA GLU A 66 -17.41 -21.09 3.35
C GLU A 66 -16.98 -21.15 4.83
N ASP A 67 -16.64 -22.34 5.33
CA ASP A 67 -16.21 -22.54 6.71
C ASP A 67 -14.87 -21.83 6.98
N LEU A 68 -13.94 -21.81 6.00
CA LEU A 68 -12.69 -21.07 6.12
C LEU A 68 -12.94 -19.56 6.17
N THR A 69 -13.79 -19.02 5.28
CA THR A 69 -14.17 -17.60 5.30
C THR A 69 -14.77 -17.20 6.64
N LYS A 70 -15.74 -17.96 7.15
CA LYS A 70 -16.35 -17.70 8.46
C LYS A 70 -15.34 -17.77 9.61
N ALA A 71 -14.47 -18.77 9.60
CA ALA A 71 -13.47 -18.95 10.66
C ALA A 71 -12.40 -17.85 10.63
N MET A 72 -11.96 -17.41 9.45
CA MET A 72 -11.04 -16.28 9.30
C MET A 72 -11.68 -14.97 9.77
N ARG A 73 -12.94 -14.68 9.40
CA ARG A 73 -13.63 -13.47 9.86
C ARG A 73 -13.84 -13.43 11.38
N LYS A 74 -14.15 -14.56 11.99
CA LYS A 74 -14.33 -14.67 13.46
C LYS A 74 -13.05 -14.34 14.25
N ARG A 75 -11.87 -14.58 13.67
CA ARG A 75 -10.59 -14.21 14.31
C ARG A 75 -10.52 -12.72 14.65
N GLU A 76 -11.11 -11.88 13.81
CA GLU A 76 -11.14 -10.43 14.04
C GLU A 76 -12.00 -10.10 15.26
N THR A 77 -13.20 -10.66 15.32
CA THR A 77 -14.14 -10.39 16.42
C THR A 77 -13.60 -10.82 17.78
N ASP A 78 -12.92 -11.97 17.85
CA ASP A 78 -12.41 -12.51 19.12
C ASP A 78 -11.23 -11.66 19.66
N LYS A 79 -10.33 -11.18 18.79
CA LYS A 79 -9.21 -10.29 19.17
C LYS A 79 -9.66 -8.90 19.61
N GLU A 80 -10.74 -8.39 19.04
CA GLU A 80 -11.29 -7.08 19.42
C GLU A 80 -12.07 -7.16 20.75
N THR A 81 -12.78 -8.25 21.05
CA THR A 81 -13.43 -8.42 22.38
C THR A 81 -12.46 -8.45 23.56
N GLU A 82 -11.19 -8.80 23.35
CA GLU A 82 -10.17 -8.73 24.39
C GLU A 82 -9.56 -7.31 24.54
N ASN A 83 -9.72 -6.44 23.54
CA ASN A 83 -9.05 -5.12 23.47
C ASN A 83 -10.01 -3.90 23.41
N ALA A 84 -11.31 -4.10 23.23
CA ALA A 84 -12.28 -3.01 23.11
C ALA A 84 -13.02 -2.77 24.43
N GLY A 85 -12.77 -1.61 25.04
CA GLY A 85 -13.79 -0.94 25.84
C GLY A 85 -15.01 -0.65 24.96
N GLU A 86 -16.20 -0.76 25.55
CA GLU A 86 -17.51 -0.51 24.94
C GLU A 86 -17.50 0.85 24.21
N ASP A 87 -17.82 0.88 22.90
CA ASP A 87 -18.26 2.07 22.09
C ASP A 87 -17.66 2.24 20.66
N LYS A 88 -17.18 1.18 19.99
CA LYS A 88 -16.99 1.24 18.52
C LYS A 88 -17.90 0.24 17.80
N VAL A 89 -19.07 0.72 17.36
CA VAL A 89 -19.85 0.07 16.31
C VAL A 89 -19.12 0.32 14.99
N LYS A 90 -18.33 -0.65 14.53
CA LYS A 90 -17.76 -0.63 13.19
C LYS A 90 -18.77 -1.24 12.21
N GLU A 91 -18.86 -0.67 11.02
CA GLU A 91 -19.57 -1.27 9.89
C GLU A 91 -18.91 -2.61 9.52
N ASP A 92 -19.68 -3.57 8.99
CA ASP A 92 -19.22 -4.91 8.55
C ASP A 92 -18.02 -4.89 7.55
N ASN A 93 -17.65 -3.71 7.03
CA ASN A 93 -16.59 -3.49 6.05
C ASN A 93 -15.16 -3.31 6.62
N ASP A 94 -14.96 -3.31 7.94
CA ASP A 94 -13.64 -3.07 8.55
C ASP A 94 -12.89 -4.37 8.92
N ASN A 95 -13.41 -5.54 8.55
CA ASN A 95 -12.71 -6.81 8.77
C ASN A 95 -11.52 -6.95 7.82
N CYS A 96 -10.30 -6.97 8.37
CA CYS A 96 -9.09 -7.09 7.57
C CYS A 96 -8.87 -8.51 7.00
N HIS A 97 -9.60 -9.52 7.49
CA HIS A 97 -9.41 -10.92 7.11
C HIS A 97 -10.18 -11.31 5.85
N ARG A 98 -9.51 -11.96 4.89
CA ARG A 98 -10.11 -12.29 3.57
C ARG A 98 -9.72 -13.67 3.05
N VAL A 99 -10.69 -14.37 2.48
CA VAL A 99 -10.52 -15.58 1.68
C VAL A 99 -10.98 -15.28 0.27
N ILE A 100 -10.08 -15.47 -0.70
CA ILE A 100 -10.33 -15.17 -2.11
C ILE A 100 -10.24 -16.48 -2.89
N TRP A 101 -11.22 -16.74 -3.75
CA TRP A 101 -11.22 -17.88 -4.67
C TRP A 101 -10.54 -17.51 -5.99
N TYR A 102 -9.68 -18.36 -6.53
CA TYR A 102 -9.18 -18.20 -7.89
C TYR A 102 -10.13 -18.86 -8.89
N ASP A 103 -10.40 -18.20 -10.01
CA ASP A 103 -11.27 -18.66 -11.11
C ASP A 103 -10.69 -19.90 -11.83
N SER A 104 -10.80 -21.07 -11.20
CA SER A 104 -10.24 -22.33 -11.69
C SER A 104 -11.26 -23.46 -11.82
N VAL A 105 -11.75 -24.02 -10.71
CA VAL A 105 -12.67 -25.16 -10.72
C VAL A 105 -14.12 -24.68 -10.84
N THR A 106 -14.88 -25.30 -11.73
CA THR A 106 -16.32 -25.01 -11.92
C THR A 106 -17.20 -25.70 -10.87
N GLU A 107 -18.48 -25.32 -10.83
CA GLU A 107 -19.51 -25.99 -10.02
C GLU A 107 -19.68 -27.49 -10.34
N ASN A 108 -19.21 -27.94 -11.51
CA ASN A 108 -19.20 -29.34 -11.91
C ASN A 108 -17.87 -30.06 -11.57
N GLY A 109 -16.89 -29.33 -11.04
CA GLY A 109 -15.60 -29.87 -10.63
C GLY A 109 -14.54 -29.95 -11.72
N GLU A 110 -14.84 -29.45 -12.91
CA GLU A 110 -13.88 -29.36 -14.02
C GLU A 110 -12.87 -28.23 -13.75
N LEU A 111 -11.58 -28.50 -13.98
CA LEU A 111 -10.57 -27.45 -14.02
C LEU A 111 -10.67 -26.70 -15.36
N LYS A 112 -11.26 -25.52 -15.33
CA LYS A 112 -11.47 -24.70 -16.52
C LYS A 112 -11.60 -23.25 -16.08
N TRP A 113 -10.72 -22.36 -16.54
CA TRP A 113 -10.81 -20.94 -16.19
C TRP A 113 -11.91 -20.24 -16.99
N GLN A 114 -12.80 -19.48 -16.34
CA GLN A 114 -13.89 -18.77 -17.03
C GLN A 114 -13.44 -17.43 -17.62
N ASN A 115 -12.41 -16.81 -17.03
CA ASN A 115 -11.99 -15.42 -17.27
C ASN A 115 -13.07 -14.39 -16.93
N ALA A 116 -14.13 -14.81 -16.22
CA ALA A 116 -15.31 -14.03 -15.92
C ALA A 116 -16.02 -14.62 -14.69
N LEU A 117 -16.72 -13.79 -13.92
CA LEU A 117 -17.70 -14.28 -12.96
C LEU A 117 -18.98 -14.67 -13.72
N ASN A 118 -19.38 -15.94 -13.64
CA ASN A 118 -20.60 -16.46 -14.25
C ASN A 118 -21.18 -17.64 -13.45
N SER A 119 -22.24 -18.29 -13.94
CA SER A 119 -22.91 -19.36 -13.20
C SER A 119 -21.98 -20.52 -12.80
N GLN A 120 -20.94 -20.80 -13.58
CA GLN A 120 -20.03 -21.93 -13.32
C GLN A 120 -19.13 -21.71 -12.10
N ASN A 121 -18.88 -20.47 -11.67
CA ASN A 121 -18.02 -20.17 -10.52
C ASN A 121 -18.70 -19.28 -9.46
N TYR A 122 -19.95 -18.86 -9.70
CA TYR A 122 -20.69 -17.99 -8.78
C TYR A 122 -20.83 -18.58 -7.38
N ALA A 123 -21.06 -19.89 -7.28
CA ALA A 123 -21.19 -20.56 -5.97
C ALA A 123 -19.95 -20.37 -5.09
N PHE A 124 -18.74 -20.38 -5.68
CA PHE A 124 -17.50 -20.12 -4.94
C PHE A 124 -17.35 -18.65 -4.56
N PHE A 125 -17.71 -17.73 -5.47
CA PHE A 125 -17.73 -16.29 -5.18
C PHE A 125 -18.69 -15.94 -4.05
N ASP A 126 -19.86 -16.58 -4.01
CA ASP A 126 -20.85 -16.39 -2.95
C ASP A 126 -20.39 -16.97 -1.60
N ALA A 127 -19.60 -18.05 -1.64
CA ALA A 127 -19.05 -18.70 -0.45
C ALA A 127 -17.89 -17.95 0.22
N CYS A 128 -17.28 -16.93 -0.40
CA CYS A 128 -16.10 -16.23 0.14
C CYS A 128 -16.09 -14.71 -0.08
N ASP A 129 -14.99 -14.05 0.28
CA ASP A 129 -14.85 -12.58 0.25
C ASP A 129 -14.63 -12.00 -1.14
N GLY A 130 -14.34 -12.82 -2.14
CA GLY A 130 -14.20 -12.38 -3.52
C GLY A 130 -13.55 -13.41 -4.43
N ILE A 131 -13.48 -13.06 -5.73
CA ILE A 131 -12.92 -13.94 -6.76
C ILE A 131 -11.80 -13.23 -7.51
N PHE A 132 -10.69 -13.93 -7.70
CA PHE A 132 -9.60 -13.56 -8.59
C PHE A 132 -9.87 -14.23 -9.95
N LEU A 133 -10.27 -13.45 -10.95
CA LEU A 133 -10.51 -13.94 -12.31
C LEU A 133 -9.22 -14.22 -13.07
N ASN A 134 -9.22 -15.28 -13.87
CA ASN A 134 -8.10 -15.59 -14.75
C ASN A 134 -7.84 -14.47 -15.77
N TYR A 135 -6.60 -14.38 -16.26
CA TYR A 135 -6.10 -13.22 -17.00
C TYR A 135 -6.39 -13.22 -18.52
N THR A 136 -7.06 -14.22 -19.09
CA THR A 136 -7.42 -14.26 -20.53
C THR A 136 -8.84 -13.73 -20.80
N TRP A 137 -9.16 -12.57 -20.23
CA TRP A 137 -10.49 -11.95 -20.33
C TRP A 137 -10.64 -11.03 -21.56
N THR A 138 -11.89 -10.71 -21.90
CA THR A 138 -12.29 -9.71 -22.90
C THR A 138 -13.18 -8.66 -22.22
N GLU A 139 -13.43 -7.52 -22.86
CA GLU A 139 -14.35 -6.50 -22.31
C GLU A 139 -15.78 -7.06 -22.08
N ASP A 140 -16.26 -7.93 -22.97
CA ASP A 140 -17.53 -8.65 -22.77
C ASP A 140 -17.51 -9.49 -21.48
N HIS A 141 -16.39 -10.14 -21.15
CA HIS A 141 -16.26 -10.86 -19.88
C HIS A 141 -16.36 -9.92 -18.66
N LEU A 142 -15.82 -8.71 -18.77
CA LEU A 142 -15.88 -7.71 -17.70
C LEU A 142 -17.31 -7.21 -17.48
N ASP A 143 -18.03 -6.88 -18.55
CA ASP A 143 -19.44 -6.47 -18.47
C ASP A 143 -20.33 -7.56 -17.85
N HIS A 144 -20.14 -8.81 -18.28
CA HIS A 144 -20.85 -9.95 -17.68
C HIS A 144 -20.51 -10.10 -16.19
N SER A 145 -19.24 -9.99 -15.83
CA SER A 145 -18.78 -10.12 -14.44
C SER A 145 -19.35 -9.01 -13.55
N ARG A 146 -19.34 -7.77 -14.04
CA ARG A 146 -19.90 -6.59 -13.35
C ARG A 146 -21.39 -6.75 -13.10
N LYS A 147 -22.12 -7.28 -14.07
CA LYS A 147 -23.55 -7.56 -13.96
C LYS A 147 -23.84 -8.71 -13.00
N ALA A 148 -23.08 -9.81 -13.10
CA ALA A 148 -23.23 -10.97 -12.23
C ALA A 148 -22.95 -10.64 -10.76
N ALA A 149 -21.93 -9.82 -10.48
CA ALA A 149 -21.53 -9.45 -9.13
C ALA A 149 -22.52 -8.50 -8.42
N GLY A 150 -23.32 -7.74 -9.17
CA GLY A 150 -24.26 -6.77 -8.61
C GLY A 150 -23.58 -5.76 -7.69
N GLY A 151 -23.99 -5.72 -6.42
CA GLY A 151 -23.39 -4.85 -5.40
C GLY A 151 -21.97 -5.27 -4.97
N ARG A 152 -21.56 -6.52 -5.23
CA ARG A 152 -20.24 -7.07 -4.88
C ARG A 152 -19.21 -6.91 -5.99
N HIS A 153 -19.40 -5.99 -6.92
CA HIS A 153 -18.52 -5.81 -8.07
C HIS A 153 -17.06 -5.49 -7.69
N ARG A 154 -16.81 -4.87 -6.54
CA ARG A 154 -15.46 -4.62 -6.01
C ARG A 154 -14.78 -5.87 -5.43
N ASP A 155 -15.53 -6.95 -5.20
CA ASP A 155 -15.01 -8.25 -4.78
C ASP A 155 -14.58 -9.12 -5.97
N VAL A 156 -14.75 -8.64 -7.21
CA VAL A 156 -14.26 -9.28 -8.43
C VAL A 156 -12.92 -8.64 -8.81
N PHE A 157 -11.84 -9.39 -8.63
CA PHE A 157 -10.48 -8.98 -8.93
C PHE A 157 -10.06 -9.54 -10.28
N VAL A 158 -10.07 -8.70 -11.31
CA VAL A 158 -9.69 -9.07 -12.67
C VAL A 158 -8.17 -9.29 -12.74
N GLY A 159 -7.74 -10.47 -13.18
CA GLY A 159 -6.32 -10.83 -13.26
C GLY A 159 -5.55 -10.01 -14.31
N LEU A 160 -4.41 -9.46 -13.89
CA LEU A 160 -3.47 -8.73 -14.74
C LEU A 160 -2.10 -9.45 -14.72
N ASP A 161 -1.81 -10.28 -15.73
CA ASP A 161 -0.53 -10.99 -15.82
C ASP A 161 0.58 -10.05 -16.32
N ILE A 162 1.45 -9.62 -15.41
CA ILE A 162 2.55 -8.71 -15.74
C ILE A 162 3.54 -9.35 -16.72
N PHE A 163 3.70 -10.68 -16.73
CA PHE A 163 4.55 -11.34 -17.72
C PHE A 163 3.96 -11.29 -19.15
N GLY A 164 2.66 -11.03 -19.28
CA GLY A 164 2.00 -10.84 -20.57
C GLY A 164 1.65 -12.14 -21.31
N ARG A 165 1.45 -13.27 -20.62
CA ARG A 165 1.15 -14.56 -21.27
C ARG A 165 -0.31 -14.62 -21.67
N ASN A 166 -0.59 -14.44 -22.97
CA ASN A 166 -1.96 -14.41 -23.53
C ASN A 166 -2.87 -13.39 -22.80
N PHE A 167 -2.31 -12.23 -22.47
CA PHE A 167 -2.95 -11.19 -21.66
C PHE A 167 -3.24 -9.93 -22.48
N TYR A 168 -4.29 -9.21 -22.09
CA TYR A 168 -4.73 -7.97 -22.72
C TYR A 168 -3.56 -6.98 -22.86
N ALA A 169 -3.39 -6.44 -24.07
CA ALA A 169 -2.32 -5.51 -24.42
C ALA A 169 -0.87 -5.94 -24.10
N GLY A 170 -0.61 -7.24 -23.83
CA GLY A 170 0.73 -7.81 -23.73
C GLY A 170 1.48 -7.63 -22.40
N GLY A 171 0.84 -7.06 -21.37
CA GLY A 171 1.40 -6.95 -20.01
C GLY A 171 2.63 -6.04 -19.90
N LYS A 172 3.54 -6.36 -18.98
CA LYS A 172 4.81 -5.62 -18.74
C LYS A 172 4.51 -4.14 -18.45
N TYR A 173 5.28 -3.23 -19.06
CA TYR A 173 5.05 -1.79 -18.97
C TYR A 173 3.75 -1.31 -19.62
N ASP A 174 3.04 -2.15 -20.38
CA ASP A 174 1.75 -1.83 -21.00
C ASP A 174 0.55 -2.31 -20.16
N THR A 175 0.78 -2.90 -18.98
CA THR A 175 -0.28 -3.39 -18.08
C THR A 175 -1.29 -2.29 -17.72
N TRP A 176 -0.88 -1.03 -17.67
CA TRP A 176 -1.78 0.10 -17.40
C TRP A 176 -2.95 0.18 -18.38
N LYS A 177 -2.78 -0.25 -19.63
CA LYS A 177 -3.87 -0.29 -20.64
C LYS A 177 -4.97 -1.25 -20.21
N ALA A 178 -4.59 -2.41 -19.67
CA ALA A 178 -5.54 -3.39 -19.15
C ALA A 178 -6.20 -2.88 -17.85
N LEU A 179 -5.41 -2.27 -16.94
CA LEU A 179 -5.94 -1.70 -15.71
C LEU A 179 -6.94 -0.57 -15.99
N GLU A 180 -6.67 0.31 -16.97
CA GLU A 180 -7.58 1.36 -17.40
C GLU A 180 -8.94 0.78 -17.81
N VAL A 181 -8.96 -0.27 -18.62
CA VAL A 181 -10.17 -0.95 -19.06
C VAL A 181 -10.93 -1.55 -17.88
N VAL A 182 -10.23 -2.27 -16.98
CA VAL A 182 -10.83 -2.82 -15.76
C VAL A 182 -11.49 -1.74 -14.91
N ARG A 183 -10.85 -0.57 -14.76
CA ARG A 183 -11.42 0.57 -14.03
C ARG A 183 -12.64 1.17 -14.73
N LYS A 184 -12.66 1.24 -16.06
CA LYS A 184 -13.83 1.71 -16.84
C LYS A 184 -15.07 0.83 -16.62
N HIS A 185 -14.89 -0.47 -16.35
CA HIS A 185 -15.97 -1.38 -16.01
C HIS A 185 -16.32 -1.43 -14.51
N ASP A 186 -15.75 -0.54 -13.68
CA ASP A 186 -16.03 -0.46 -12.24
C ASP A 186 -15.76 -1.80 -11.50
N LEU A 187 -14.65 -2.45 -11.86
CA LEU A 187 -14.17 -3.70 -11.25
C LEU A 187 -12.84 -3.49 -10.52
N SER A 188 -12.51 -4.44 -9.64
CA SER A 188 -11.20 -4.51 -8.99
C SER A 188 -10.20 -5.25 -9.88
N ALA A 189 -8.90 -5.11 -9.58
CA ALA A 189 -7.82 -5.77 -10.31
C ALA A 189 -6.94 -6.59 -9.36
N ALA A 190 -6.41 -7.71 -9.84
CA ALA A 190 -5.37 -8.49 -9.17
C ALA A 190 -4.11 -8.53 -10.04
N ILE A 191 -3.02 -7.95 -9.55
CA ILE A 191 -1.74 -7.89 -10.25
C ILE A 191 -1.00 -9.21 -10.05
N PHE A 192 -0.89 -10.00 -11.11
CA PHE A 192 -0.24 -11.31 -11.09
C PHE A 192 1.22 -11.22 -11.54
N ALA A 193 2.10 -11.85 -10.76
CA ALA A 193 3.54 -11.94 -11.01
C ALA A 193 4.24 -10.59 -11.27
N PRO A 194 4.07 -9.56 -10.41
CA PRO A 194 4.80 -8.29 -10.55
C PRO A 194 6.32 -8.45 -10.42
N GLY A 195 6.80 -9.58 -9.89
CA GLY A 195 8.22 -9.95 -9.84
C GLY A 195 8.94 -9.97 -11.19
N TRP A 196 8.21 -9.87 -12.31
CA TRP A 196 8.76 -9.62 -13.65
C TRP A 196 9.81 -8.51 -13.69
N THR A 197 9.63 -7.42 -12.92
CA THR A 197 10.58 -6.30 -12.84
C THR A 197 11.93 -6.76 -12.30
N HIS A 198 11.94 -7.58 -11.25
CA HIS A 198 13.16 -8.13 -10.65
C HIS A 198 13.75 -9.29 -11.48
N GLU A 199 12.91 -10.18 -12.00
CA GLU A 199 13.35 -11.42 -12.64
C GLU A 199 13.88 -11.23 -14.06
N THR A 200 13.48 -10.15 -14.75
CA THR A 200 13.74 -10.02 -16.20
C THR A 200 14.38 -8.70 -16.62
N GLN A 201 14.33 -7.66 -15.78
CA GLN A 201 14.86 -6.35 -16.14
C GLN A 201 16.29 -6.17 -15.60
N PRO A 202 17.16 -5.45 -16.33
CA PRO A 202 18.55 -5.26 -15.91
C PRO A 202 18.68 -4.31 -14.72
N ASP A 203 17.75 -3.36 -14.59
CA ASP A 203 17.66 -2.42 -13.48
C ASP A 203 16.29 -2.55 -12.82
N PHE A 204 16.27 -3.18 -11.65
CA PHE A 204 15.06 -3.41 -10.87
C PHE A 204 14.39 -2.10 -10.45
N MET A 205 15.16 -1.09 -10.04
CA MET A 205 14.62 0.15 -9.49
C MET A 205 13.98 1.00 -10.58
N GLU A 206 14.62 1.07 -11.75
CA GLU A 206 14.05 1.70 -12.94
C GLU A 206 12.76 0.98 -13.38
N ALA A 207 12.80 -0.35 -13.41
CA ALA A 207 11.67 -1.17 -13.82
C ALA A 207 10.45 -0.99 -12.89
N GLU A 208 10.66 -1.02 -11.57
CA GLU A 208 9.60 -0.76 -10.57
C GLU A 208 9.02 0.64 -10.76
N ARG A 209 9.86 1.68 -10.86
CA ARG A 209 9.39 3.05 -11.03
C ARG A 209 8.56 3.21 -12.29
N ARG A 210 9.02 2.63 -13.40
CA ARG A 210 8.30 2.68 -14.68
C ARG A 210 6.98 1.91 -14.64
N LEU A 211 6.99 0.69 -14.09
CA LEU A 211 5.79 -0.13 -14.00
C LEU A 211 4.75 0.53 -13.09
N TRP A 212 5.08 0.79 -11.82
CA TRP A 212 4.15 1.36 -10.86
C TRP A 212 3.76 2.79 -11.18
N GLY A 213 4.68 3.60 -11.74
CA GLY A 213 4.38 4.94 -12.24
C GLY A 213 3.32 4.91 -13.35
N SER A 214 3.37 3.93 -14.25
CA SER A 214 2.34 3.78 -15.30
C SER A 214 0.98 3.33 -14.76
N LEU A 215 0.96 2.59 -13.65
CA LEU A 215 -0.27 2.11 -13.02
C LEU A 215 -0.90 3.14 -12.08
N ALA A 216 -0.08 4.03 -11.49
CA ALA A 216 -0.48 4.96 -10.44
C ALA A 216 -1.75 5.78 -10.74
N PRO A 217 -1.97 6.31 -11.97
CA PRO A 217 -3.19 7.07 -12.28
C PRO A 217 -4.50 6.28 -12.13
N PHE A 218 -4.42 4.94 -12.08
CA PHE A 218 -5.56 4.03 -11.97
C PHE A 218 -5.64 3.33 -10.59
N LEU A 219 -4.76 3.71 -9.67
CA LEU A 219 -4.68 3.19 -8.32
C LEU A 219 -5.10 4.25 -7.30
N THR A 220 -5.61 3.80 -6.16
CA THR A 220 -5.87 4.68 -5.03
C THR A 220 -4.78 4.46 -3.99
N HIS A 221 -4.21 5.56 -3.49
CA HIS A 221 -3.24 5.51 -2.40
C HIS A 221 -3.97 5.38 -1.07
N ARG A 222 -3.62 4.36 -0.27
CA ARG A 222 -3.95 4.36 1.16
C ARG A 222 -2.82 5.05 1.90
N GLY A 223 -3.15 6.14 2.57
CA GLY A 223 -2.21 6.92 3.35
C GLY A 223 -1.94 6.36 4.74
N ILE A 224 -1.07 7.04 5.48
CA ILE A 224 -0.83 6.79 6.90
C ILE A 224 -2.09 7.16 7.69
N GLN A 225 -2.60 6.25 8.53
CA GLN A 225 -3.84 6.44 9.30
C GLN A 225 -3.60 6.53 10.81
N ASP A 226 -2.39 6.21 11.27
CA ASP A 226 -2.06 6.16 12.68
C ASP A 226 -0.88 7.08 13.05
N LEU A 227 -0.98 7.65 14.24
CA LEU A 227 0.11 8.33 14.95
C LEU A 227 0.47 7.55 16.22
N PRO A 228 1.74 7.54 16.64
CA PRO A 228 2.89 8.15 15.96
C PRO A 228 3.37 7.32 14.76
N PHE A 229 4.07 7.96 13.83
CA PHE A 229 4.83 7.23 12.81
C PHE A 229 6.24 7.80 12.63
N THR A 230 7.11 6.97 12.06
CA THR A 230 8.48 7.32 11.71
C THR A 230 8.86 6.69 10.38
N THR A 231 9.66 7.39 9.59
CA THR A 231 10.37 6.81 8.47
C THR A 231 11.78 7.35 8.37
N SER A 232 12.66 6.50 7.83
CA SER A 232 13.96 6.92 7.30
C SER A 232 14.09 6.54 5.83
N PHE A 233 12.98 6.16 5.20
CA PHE A 233 12.92 5.70 3.82
C PHE A 233 13.85 4.49 3.55
N CYS A 234 14.10 3.69 4.59
CA CYS A 234 14.87 2.45 4.50
C CYS A 234 14.08 1.42 3.67
N GLN A 235 14.71 0.84 2.64
CA GLN A 235 14.07 -0.18 1.78
C GLN A 235 14.04 -1.58 2.41
N GLY A 236 14.55 -1.74 3.62
CA GLY A 236 14.84 -3.06 4.19
C GLY A 236 16.07 -3.70 3.54
N SER A 237 16.91 -2.93 2.87
CA SER A 237 18.21 -3.32 2.35
C SER A 237 19.13 -2.12 2.22
N GLY A 238 20.43 -2.36 2.03
CA GLY A 238 21.42 -1.32 1.78
C GLY A 238 22.84 -1.90 1.66
N GLU A 239 23.76 -1.10 1.13
CA GLU A 239 25.20 -1.45 1.06
C GLU A 239 25.90 -1.27 2.41
N TYR A 240 25.29 -0.49 3.29
CA TYR A 240 25.74 -0.18 4.64
C TYR A 240 24.53 -0.09 5.58
N PHE A 241 24.76 -0.22 6.88
CA PHE A 241 23.73 0.03 7.90
C PHE A 241 24.11 1.26 8.71
N PHE A 242 23.19 2.22 8.82
CA PHE A 242 23.36 3.47 9.52
C PHE A 242 22.49 3.57 10.76
N CYS A 243 23.00 4.22 11.80
CA CYS A 243 22.27 4.64 12.98
C CYS A 243 22.57 6.11 13.25
N LYS A 244 21.54 6.96 13.26
CA LYS A 244 21.67 8.43 13.43
C LYS A 244 22.74 9.06 12.53
N GLY A 245 22.80 8.63 11.27
CA GLY A 245 23.74 9.15 10.27
C GLY A 245 25.15 8.57 10.35
N LYS A 246 25.46 7.74 11.36
CA LYS A 246 26.75 7.06 11.49
C LYS A 246 26.67 5.66 10.89
N MET A 247 27.66 5.30 10.07
CA MET A 247 27.81 3.93 9.55
C MET A 247 28.20 2.99 10.71
N GLU A 248 27.31 2.05 11.03
CA GLU A 248 27.50 1.06 12.09
C GLU A 248 27.90 -0.32 11.55
N ARG A 249 27.51 -0.64 10.32
CA ARG A 249 27.91 -1.88 9.65
C ARG A 249 28.25 -1.63 8.20
N GLU A 250 29.38 -2.18 7.78
CA GLU A 250 29.82 -2.25 6.39
C GLU A 250 29.33 -3.53 5.72
N GLY A 251 29.00 -3.43 4.42
CA GLY A 251 28.65 -4.56 3.58
C GLY A 251 27.14 -4.71 3.34
N PRO A 252 26.78 -5.31 2.19
CA PRO A 252 25.40 -5.40 1.75
C PRO A 252 24.57 -6.23 2.72
N TRP A 253 23.32 -5.80 2.92
CA TRP A 253 22.37 -6.51 3.75
C TRP A 253 20.95 -6.37 3.22
N HIS A 254 20.11 -7.33 3.62
CA HIS A 254 18.71 -7.37 3.28
C HIS A 254 17.91 -7.98 4.44
N ASN A 255 16.85 -7.28 4.86
CA ASN A 255 15.84 -7.68 5.82
C ASN A 255 14.60 -6.80 5.63
N LEU A 256 13.60 -7.29 4.90
CA LEU A 256 12.37 -6.55 4.61
C LEU A 256 11.55 -6.21 5.87
N SER A 257 11.74 -6.92 6.99
CA SER A 257 11.13 -6.54 8.27
C SER A 257 11.64 -5.21 8.81
N LEU A 258 12.73 -4.67 8.23
CA LEU A 258 13.28 -3.34 8.53
C LEU A 258 12.96 -2.31 7.44
N GLN A 259 12.07 -2.62 6.50
CA GLN A 259 11.56 -1.64 5.54
C GLN A 259 10.69 -0.62 6.28
N HIS A 260 10.92 0.65 6.01
CA HIS A 260 10.12 1.75 6.56
C HIS A 260 9.09 2.23 5.53
N LEU A 261 8.15 3.08 5.97
CA LEU A 261 7.20 3.75 5.08
C LEU A 261 7.91 4.49 3.95
N GLN A 262 7.41 4.32 2.74
CA GLN A 262 7.98 4.88 1.50
C GLN A 262 7.21 6.12 1.04
N PRO A 263 7.83 7.04 0.28
CA PRO A 263 7.12 8.19 -0.23
C PRO A 263 6.16 7.78 -1.35
N LEU A 264 5.28 8.70 -1.74
CA LEU A 264 4.58 8.62 -3.01
C LEU A 264 5.61 8.78 -4.13
N TRP A 265 5.76 7.76 -4.95
CA TRP A 265 6.64 7.81 -6.12
C TRP A 265 5.98 8.50 -7.31
N SER A 266 4.64 8.47 -7.39
CA SER A 266 3.86 9.17 -8.40
C SER A 266 3.71 10.65 -8.05
N GLN A 267 4.33 11.52 -8.86
CA GLN A 267 4.20 12.96 -8.78
C GLN A 267 3.17 13.46 -9.81
N GLU A 268 1.91 13.07 -9.63
CA GLU A 268 0.84 13.45 -10.56
C GLU A 268 0.68 14.98 -10.62
N GLY A 269 0.65 15.52 -11.84
CA GLY A 269 0.40 16.94 -12.09
C GLY A 269 1.63 17.85 -12.05
N GLU A 270 2.84 17.31 -11.86
CA GLU A 270 4.08 18.08 -11.98
C GLU A 270 4.52 18.24 -13.44
N GLU A 271 5.12 19.40 -13.76
CA GLU A 271 5.76 19.61 -15.06
C GLU A 271 6.99 18.70 -15.20
N GLU A 272 7.04 17.95 -16.31
CA GLU A 272 8.19 17.12 -16.67
C GLU A 272 9.49 17.93 -16.60
N GLY A 273 10.44 17.46 -15.79
CA GLY A 273 11.78 18.06 -15.71
C GLY A 273 11.96 19.14 -14.63
N SER A 274 10.96 19.40 -13.77
CA SER A 274 11.13 20.30 -12.62
C SER A 274 11.96 19.69 -11.47
N GLY A 275 11.95 18.35 -11.36
CA GLY A 275 12.75 17.59 -10.40
C GLY A 275 12.44 16.09 -10.40
N CYS A 276 13.08 15.33 -9.51
CA CYS A 276 12.82 13.90 -9.35
C CYS A 276 13.13 13.39 -7.93
N LEU A 277 12.42 12.31 -7.56
CA LEU A 277 12.70 11.51 -6.37
C LEU A 277 13.56 10.29 -6.75
N SER A 278 14.49 9.91 -5.90
CA SER A 278 15.37 8.76 -6.10
C SER A 278 15.65 8.01 -4.80
N LEU A 279 16.06 6.74 -4.91
CA LEU A 279 16.53 5.96 -3.77
C LEU A 279 18.03 6.05 -3.64
N VAL A 280 18.47 6.16 -2.39
CA VAL A 280 19.88 6.31 -2.01
C VAL A 280 20.21 5.19 -1.06
N THR A 281 21.23 4.37 -1.38
CA THR A 281 21.60 3.19 -0.57
C THR A 281 23.00 3.29 0.02
N GLN A 282 23.78 4.29 -0.39
CA GLN A 282 25.15 4.53 0.07
C GLN A 282 25.20 5.46 1.30
N GLU A 283 24.10 6.13 1.61
CA GLU A 283 23.99 7.07 2.72
C GLU A 283 22.57 7.01 3.32
N ALA A 284 22.45 7.05 4.64
CA ALA A 284 21.18 7.07 5.34
C ALA A 284 21.32 7.69 6.74
N TYR A 285 20.20 8.12 7.32
CA TYR A 285 20.16 8.48 8.74
C TYR A 285 19.94 7.23 9.61
N ASN A 286 18.91 6.42 9.32
CA ASN A 286 18.72 5.11 9.94
C ASN A 286 18.43 4.03 8.89
N GLY A 287 18.99 2.84 9.07
CA GLY A 287 18.78 1.71 8.17
C GLY A 287 19.74 1.75 6.98
N GLY A 288 19.24 1.40 5.78
CA GLY A 288 20.09 1.08 4.62
C GLY A 288 20.01 2.05 3.46
N GLY A 289 19.17 3.08 3.60
CA GLY A 289 19.01 4.09 2.58
C GLY A 289 18.17 5.27 3.04
N CYS A 290 18.07 6.28 2.18
CA CYS A 290 17.24 7.46 2.37
C CYS A 290 16.61 7.91 1.05
N LEU A 291 15.77 8.95 1.11
CA LEU A 291 15.16 9.56 -0.06
C LEU A 291 16.09 10.64 -0.64
N GLY A 292 16.43 10.53 -1.93
CA GLY A 292 17.13 11.56 -2.69
C GLY A 292 16.12 12.42 -3.44
N ILE A 293 16.35 13.73 -3.44
CA ILE A 293 15.49 14.71 -4.11
C ILE A 293 16.37 15.64 -4.93
N THR A 294 16.10 15.75 -6.21
CA THR A 294 16.80 16.66 -7.13
C THR A 294 15.80 17.61 -7.78
N THR A 295 16.14 18.89 -7.87
CA THR A 295 15.32 19.93 -8.51
C THR A 295 16.16 20.80 -9.42
N HIS A 296 15.52 21.38 -10.44
CA HIS A 296 16.15 22.36 -11.35
C HIS A 296 15.59 23.78 -11.19
N SER A 297 14.43 23.90 -10.55
CA SER A 297 13.74 25.14 -10.21
C SER A 297 13.08 24.99 -8.83
N SER A 298 12.30 25.98 -8.40
CA SER A 298 11.42 25.76 -7.25
C SER A 298 10.39 24.70 -7.60
N THR A 299 10.27 23.68 -6.74
CA THR A 299 9.43 22.50 -6.98
C THR A 299 8.85 22.02 -5.65
N THR A 300 7.60 21.57 -5.67
CA THR A 300 6.91 20.98 -4.51
C THR A 300 6.54 19.54 -4.81
N PHE A 301 7.10 18.60 -4.04
CA PHE A 301 6.82 17.16 -4.17
C PHE A 301 5.73 16.70 -3.22
N ARG A 302 4.85 15.83 -3.71
CA ARG A 302 3.91 15.06 -2.89
C ARG A 302 4.67 13.93 -2.22
N LEU A 303 4.86 14.01 -0.90
CA LEU A 303 5.64 13.02 -0.15
C LEU A 303 4.78 11.86 0.35
N MET A 304 3.67 12.13 1.04
CA MET A 304 2.86 11.08 1.68
C MET A 304 1.38 11.45 1.68
N VAL A 305 0.51 10.51 1.30
CA VAL A 305 -0.92 10.60 1.61
C VAL A 305 -1.10 10.16 3.06
N CYS A 306 -2.01 10.82 3.76
CA CYS A 306 -2.36 10.51 5.13
C CYS A 306 -3.86 10.68 5.34
N ASP A 307 -4.34 10.15 6.46
CA ASP A 307 -5.67 10.40 6.97
C ASP A 307 -5.57 10.46 8.49
N LEU A 308 -5.05 11.58 8.98
CA LEU A 308 -4.60 11.73 10.37
C LEU A 308 -5.37 12.82 11.11
N GLU A 309 -5.81 12.47 12.32
CA GLU A 309 -6.34 13.38 13.34
C GLU A 309 -5.49 13.24 14.61
N TRP A 310 -5.37 14.31 15.37
CA TRP A 310 -4.66 14.30 16.64
C TRP A 310 -5.29 15.28 17.64
N THR A 311 -5.17 14.96 18.92
CA THR A 311 -5.78 15.71 20.03
C THR A 311 -4.75 16.31 20.99
N ARG A 312 -3.46 16.13 20.69
CA ARG A 312 -2.33 16.62 21.49
C ARG A 312 -1.27 17.20 20.58
N PRO A 313 -0.46 18.17 21.03
CA PRO A 313 0.62 18.72 20.22
C PRO A 313 1.44 17.61 19.55
N LEU A 314 1.70 17.80 18.26
CA LEU A 314 2.44 16.89 17.42
C LEU A 314 3.86 17.42 17.26
N ARG A 315 4.83 16.64 17.71
CA ARG A 315 6.23 16.89 17.44
C ARG A 315 6.60 16.33 16.08
N VAL A 316 7.15 17.17 15.22
CA VAL A 316 7.61 16.79 13.87
C VAL A 316 9.12 16.95 13.80
N THR A 317 9.86 15.86 13.58
CA THR A 317 11.32 15.92 13.40
C THR A 317 11.69 15.50 11.98
N VAL A 318 12.58 16.27 11.36
CA VAL A 318 13.17 15.94 10.05
C VAL A 318 14.69 15.92 10.14
N ALA A 319 15.30 14.94 9.47
CA ALA A 319 16.74 14.86 9.27
C ALA A 319 17.06 14.92 7.78
N TYR A 320 17.85 15.90 7.35
CA TYR A 320 18.24 16.06 5.95
C TYR A 320 19.69 16.50 5.77
N LYS A 321 20.23 16.26 4.59
CA LYS A 321 21.60 16.63 4.22
C LYS A 321 21.64 17.15 2.80
N TRP A 322 22.31 18.27 2.59
CA TRP A 322 22.51 18.83 1.25
C TRP A 322 23.67 18.12 0.54
N SER A 323 23.45 17.70 -0.71
CA SER A 323 24.51 17.25 -1.62
C SER A 323 24.98 18.36 -2.57
N SER A 324 24.30 19.51 -2.54
CA SER A 324 24.57 20.71 -3.36
C SER A 324 24.49 21.97 -2.49
N GLN A 325 24.47 23.16 -3.09
CA GLN A 325 24.26 24.39 -2.33
C GLN A 325 22.85 24.43 -1.71
N PRO A 326 22.70 24.76 -0.41
CA PRO A 326 21.40 24.87 0.23
C PRO A 326 20.51 25.91 -0.43
N THR A 327 19.22 25.59 -0.53
CA THR A 327 18.13 26.50 -0.91
C THR A 327 17.04 26.48 0.19
N ALA A 328 15.97 27.25 0.02
CA ALA A 328 14.82 27.19 0.91
C ALA A 328 14.25 25.76 0.94
N LEU A 329 13.94 25.26 2.13
CA LEU A 329 13.37 23.94 2.35
C LEU A 329 12.21 24.06 3.34
N THR A 330 11.03 23.66 2.90
CA THR A 330 9.80 23.73 3.69
C THR A 330 9.02 22.42 3.56
N PHE A 331 8.61 21.86 4.68
CA PHE A 331 7.61 20.78 4.70
C PHE A 331 6.24 21.39 4.95
N LEU A 332 5.24 20.88 4.25
CA LEU A 332 3.86 21.37 4.30
C LEU A 332 2.94 20.18 4.61
N CYS A 333 2.06 20.34 5.58
CA CYS A 333 0.98 19.39 5.81
C CYS A 333 -0.34 20.05 5.43
N HIS A 334 -1.07 19.42 4.51
CA HIS A 334 -2.34 19.89 4.00
C HIS A 334 -3.48 19.28 4.79
N LEU A 335 -4.35 20.15 5.32
CA LEU A 335 -5.45 19.79 6.20
C LEU A 335 -6.77 20.04 5.50
N SER A 336 -7.51 18.95 5.29
CA SER A 336 -8.85 18.98 4.74
C SER A 336 -9.88 19.23 5.84
N PRO A 337 -10.82 20.17 5.65
CA PRO A 337 -11.85 20.44 6.64
C PRO A 337 -12.91 19.34 6.67
N SER A 338 -13.42 19.05 7.88
CA SER A 338 -14.56 18.15 8.09
C SER A 338 -15.92 18.73 7.65
N SER A 339 -15.99 20.04 7.41
CA SER A 339 -17.19 20.77 7.01
C SER A 339 -16.87 21.78 5.90
N SER A 340 -17.78 21.96 4.94
CA SER A 340 -17.66 22.95 3.86
C SER A 340 -17.66 24.40 4.36
N SER A 341 -18.00 24.66 5.63
CA SER A 341 -17.92 25.98 6.24
C SER A 341 -16.50 26.39 6.67
N LEU A 342 -15.58 25.44 6.76
CA LEU A 342 -14.19 25.67 7.16
C LEU A 342 -13.30 25.79 5.91
N LYS A 343 -12.25 26.60 6.01
CA LYS A 343 -11.22 26.71 4.97
C LYS A 343 -10.25 25.55 5.04
N GLN A 344 -9.60 25.25 3.92
CA GLN A 344 -8.41 24.39 3.94
C GLN A 344 -7.28 25.09 4.70
N LYS A 345 -6.48 24.30 5.40
CA LYS A 345 -5.35 24.79 6.19
C LYS A 345 -4.06 24.09 5.78
N ILE A 346 -2.95 24.80 5.91
CA ILE A 346 -1.62 24.24 5.66
C ILE A 346 -0.75 24.53 6.89
N LEU A 347 -0.19 23.49 7.49
CA LEU A 347 0.87 23.64 8.49
C LEU A 347 2.21 23.71 7.78
N GLU A 348 2.98 24.77 8.05
CA GLU A 348 4.26 25.04 7.40
C GLU A 348 5.43 24.84 8.37
N PHE A 349 6.39 23.99 7.99
CA PHE A 349 7.57 23.65 8.78
C PHE A 349 8.83 24.09 8.02
N ILE A 350 9.28 25.31 8.29
CA ILE A 350 10.39 25.95 7.58
C ILE A 350 11.73 25.44 8.13
N CYS A 351 12.44 24.63 7.34
CA CYS A 351 13.73 24.04 7.73
C CYS A 351 14.91 24.95 7.37
N GLU A 352 14.83 25.57 6.19
CA GLU A 352 15.77 26.56 5.69
C GLU A 352 14.97 27.71 5.05
N LYS A 353 15.27 28.96 5.44
CA LYS A 353 14.65 30.16 4.87
C LYS A 353 15.31 30.55 3.55
N ASP A 354 14.55 31.18 2.67
CA ASP A 354 15.11 31.76 1.47
C ASP A 354 16.00 32.97 1.80
N LYS A 355 17.05 33.18 1.02
CA LYS A 355 17.97 34.33 1.21
C LYS A 355 17.43 35.62 0.59
N GLU A 356 16.49 35.50 -0.34
CA GLU A 356 15.89 36.60 -1.11
C GLU A 356 14.37 36.64 -0.92
N ASP A 357 13.90 36.81 0.32
CA ASP A 357 12.48 36.85 0.63
C ASP A 357 11.79 38.08 0.00
N LYS A 358 11.15 37.86 -1.16
CA LYS A 358 10.15 38.76 -1.78
C LYS A 358 9.07 37.94 -2.47
N THR A 359 8.39 37.06 -1.75
CA THR A 359 7.07 36.59 -2.19
C THR A 359 6.16 36.38 -0.99
N ASP A 360 5.30 37.38 -0.76
CA ASP A 360 4.01 37.18 -0.11
C ASP A 360 3.29 36.01 -0.79
N GLY A 361 2.99 34.98 0.01
CA GLY A 361 1.85 34.09 -0.12
C GLY A 361 1.57 33.49 -1.50
N ASP A 362 2.17 32.33 -1.78
CA ASP A 362 1.61 31.35 -2.72
C ASP A 362 0.50 30.53 -2.04
N ALA A 363 -0.35 31.19 -1.25
CA ALA A 363 -1.59 30.59 -0.76
C ALA A 363 -2.60 30.72 -1.90
N CYS A 364 -3.11 29.58 -2.38
CA CYS A 364 -4.26 29.62 -3.27
C CYS A 364 -5.41 30.37 -2.57
N VAL A 365 -6.20 31.12 -3.34
CA VAL A 365 -7.36 31.87 -2.81
C VAL A 365 -8.30 30.90 -2.08
N GLY A 366 -8.25 30.89 -0.74
CA GLY A 366 -9.07 29.99 0.08
C GLY A 366 -8.33 29.22 1.18
N GLU A 367 -6.99 29.20 1.16
CA GLU A 367 -6.17 28.47 2.14
C GLU A 367 -5.65 29.38 3.27
N GLU A 368 -5.56 28.83 4.48
CA GLU A 368 -4.94 29.48 5.65
C GLU A 368 -3.64 28.76 6.03
N VAL A 369 -2.52 29.47 5.98
CA VAL A 369 -1.18 28.92 6.30
C VAL A 369 -0.84 29.22 7.76
N ILE A 370 -0.34 28.21 8.48
CA ILE A 370 0.07 28.29 9.88
C ILE A 370 1.54 27.87 9.96
N GLU A 371 2.44 28.82 10.24
CA GLU A 371 3.85 28.53 10.48
C GLU A 371 4.02 27.84 11.84
N CYS A 372 4.58 26.64 11.83
CA CYS A 372 4.88 25.87 13.03
C CYS A 372 6.25 26.29 13.61
N PRO A 373 6.36 26.54 14.93
CA PRO A 373 7.60 27.00 15.54
C PRO A 373 8.71 25.95 15.47
N LEU A 374 9.91 26.38 15.07
CA LEU A 374 11.14 25.59 15.14
C LEU A 374 11.69 25.60 16.58
N GLU A 375 11.75 24.43 17.20
CA GLU A 375 12.23 24.26 18.58
C GLU A 375 13.69 23.85 18.66
N VAL A 376 14.12 22.95 17.77
CA VAL A 376 15.49 22.42 17.76
C VAL A 376 16.09 22.54 16.38
N SER A 377 17.30 23.08 16.33
CA SER A 377 18.15 23.13 15.15
C SER A 377 19.57 22.75 15.53
N HIS A 378 20.04 21.62 15.03
CA HIS A 378 21.43 21.19 15.22
C HIS A 378 21.89 20.30 14.06
N VAL A 379 23.15 19.89 14.10
CA VAL A 379 23.74 18.95 13.14
C VAL A 379 24.20 17.71 13.91
N GLU A 380 23.83 16.52 13.43
CA GLU A 380 24.25 15.23 13.99
C GLU A 380 24.85 14.38 12.87
N ASN A 381 26.12 13.99 13.01
CA ASN A 381 26.83 13.18 12.00
C ASN A 381 26.70 13.68 10.55
N GLY A 382 26.67 15.01 10.37
CA GLY A 382 26.52 15.66 9.07
C GLY A 382 25.08 15.82 8.56
N TRP A 383 24.09 15.38 9.32
CA TRP A 383 22.67 15.59 9.05
C TRP A 383 22.14 16.80 9.81
N ASN A 384 21.45 17.71 9.12
CA ASN A 384 20.69 18.78 9.73
C ASN A 384 19.43 18.19 10.36
N ILE A 385 19.26 18.41 11.65
CA ILE A 385 18.07 18.02 12.39
C ILE A 385 17.25 19.27 12.68
N ARG A 386 15.97 19.23 12.32
CA ARG A 386 14.99 20.25 12.66
C ARG A 386 13.84 19.59 13.40
N ARG A 387 13.37 20.21 14.48
CA ARG A 387 12.19 19.77 15.23
C ARG A 387 11.23 20.92 15.40
N PHE A 388 9.96 20.63 15.17
CA PHE A 388 8.87 21.57 15.30
C PHE A 388 7.78 21.00 16.18
N THR A 389 6.91 21.88 16.65
CA THR A 389 5.66 21.51 17.31
C THR A 389 4.48 22.07 16.54
N ALA A 390 3.51 21.21 16.23
CA ALA A 390 2.25 21.58 15.62
C ALA A 390 1.12 21.39 16.65
N CYS A 391 0.33 22.43 16.86
CA CYS A 391 -0.87 22.32 17.70
C CYS A 391 -1.96 21.51 17.00
N GLU A 392 -2.95 21.04 17.77
CA GLU A 392 -4.19 20.51 17.20
C GLU A 392 -4.89 21.56 16.33
N VAL A 393 -5.51 21.10 15.24
CA VAL A 393 -6.35 21.92 14.37
C VAL A 393 -7.75 21.29 14.33
N PRO A 394 -8.64 21.66 15.28
CA PRO A 394 -9.93 21.00 15.41
C PRO A 394 -10.77 21.07 14.13
N GLY A 395 -11.50 20.00 13.86
CA GLY A 395 -12.37 19.90 12.68
C GLY A 395 -11.63 19.75 11.35
N HIS A 396 -10.35 19.39 11.37
CA HIS A 396 -9.55 19.13 10.17
C HIS A 396 -8.84 17.78 10.27
N ARG A 397 -8.60 17.17 9.10
CA ARG A 397 -7.80 15.95 8.95
C ARG A 397 -6.60 16.25 8.06
N MET A 398 -5.41 15.81 8.46
CA MET A 398 -4.24 15.91 7.61
C MET A 398 -4.31 14.84 6.52
N THR A 399 -4.33 15.28 5.26
CA THR A 399 -4.59 14.42 4.10
C THR A 399 -3.39 14.24 3.17
N LEU A 400 -2.44 15.18 3.20
CA LEU A 400 -1.26 15.16 2.34
C LEU A 400 -0.08 15.85 3.03
N MET A 401 1.11 15.27 2.88
CA MET A 401 2.38 15.91 3.23
C MET A 401 3.15 16.21 1.94
N THR A 402 3.64 17.43 1.80
CA THR A 402 4.47 17.86 0.67
C THR A 402 5.78 18.47 1.15
N LEU A 403 6.77 18.52 0.27
CA LEU A 403 8.07 19.16 0.50
C LEU A 403 8.36 20.12 -0.64
N ARG A 404 8.64 21.37 -0.30
CA ARG A 404 8.99 22.42 -1.24
C ARG A 404 10.48 22.75 -1.14
N LEU A 405 11.12 22.79 -2.30
CA LEU A 405 12.47 23.33 -2.50
C LEU A 405 12.38 24.66 -3.25
N GLY A 406 13.13 25.67 -2.80
CA GLY A 406 13.08 27.03 -3.37
C GLY A 406 13.80 27.20 -4.71
N GLY A 407 14.59 26.21 -5.13
CA GLY A 407 15.38 26.31 -6.36
C GLY A 407 16.09 25.01 -6.72
N ALA A 408 17.04 25.11 -7.64
CA ALA A 408 17.86 23.97 -8.04
C ALA A 408 18.66 23.43 -6.85
N ALA A 409 18.49 22.14 -6.55
CA ALA A 409 19.15 21.50 -5.43
C ALA A 409 19.22 19.97 -5.56
N GLU A 410 20.10 19.39 -4.77
CA GLU A 410 20.21 17.98 -4.44
C GLU A 410 20.18 17.84 -2.91
N LEU A 411 19.15 17.14 -2.41
CA LEU A 411 18.85 16.92 -1.01
C LEU A 411 18.75 15.42 -0.72
N ARG A 412 19.28 15.01 0.43
CA ARG A 412 19.02 13.70 1.05
C ARG A 412 18.06 13.92 2.21
N LEU A 413 16.90 13.29 2.19
CA LEU A 413 15.94 13.26 3.29
C LEU A 413 16.06 11.90 4.01
N GLY A 414 16.67 11.91 5.19
CA GLY A 414 17.03 10.71 5.94
C GLY A 414 16.06 10.34 7.05
N HIS A 415 15.21 11.26 7.49
CA HIS A 415 14.24 10.98 8.54
C HIS A 415 13.05 11.93 8.52
N LEU A 416 11.89 11.39 8.84
CA LEU A 416 10.66 12.11 9.16
C LEU A 416 9.95 11.34 10.28
N ASP A 417 9.76 11.98 11.42
CA ASP A 417 8.90 11.47 12.49
C ASP A 417 7.77 12.45 12.83
N MET A 418 6.65 11.89 13.28
CA MET A 418 5.51 12.62 13.82
C MET A 418 5.06 11.92 15.10
N MET A 419 5.38 12.54 16.23
CA MET A 419 5.20 11.95 17.56
C MET A 419 4.21 12.78 18.38
N LEU A 420 3.18 12.14 18.95
CA LEU A 420 2.32 12.81 19.92
C LEU A 420 3.14 13.15 21.16
N GLU A 421 3.03 14.39 21.63
CA GLU A 421 3.64 14.77 22.89
C GLU A 421 3.02 13.99 24.05
N ALA A 422 3.86 13.60 25.02
CA ALA A 422 3.40 12.92 26.22
C ALA A 422 2.46 13.84 27.00
N GLU A 423 1.49 13.26 27.70
CA GLU A 423 0.71 14.02 28.68
C GLU A 423 1.66 14.63 29.70
N ALA A 424 1.51 15.93 29.97
CA ALA A 424 2.16 16.53 31.12
C ALA A 424 1.63 15.80 32.37
N VAL A 425 2.51 15.03 33.01
CA VAL A 425 2.22 14.26 34.24
C VAL A 425 1.91 15.19 35.40
#